data_AF-A0A9D6YFH7-F1
#
_entry.id   AF-A0A9D6YFH7-F1
#
_cell.length_a   1.000
_cell.length_b   1.000
_cell.length_c   1.000
_cell.angle_alpha   90.00
_cell.angle_beta   90.00
_cell.angle_gamma   90.00
#
_symmetry.space_group_name_H-M   'P 1'
#
loop_
_entity.id
_entity.type
_entity.pdbx_description
1 polymer ?
#
loop_
_entity_poly.entity_id
_entity_poly.type
_entity_poly.pdbx_seq_one_letter_code
_entity_poly.pdbx_strand_id
1 'polypeptide(L)'
;MTPAMKSLWPAVRWGIVAVLVAGGVWFFIATARHTPGPVPMGVPFEDWYGNWRAVLLAAGVFTLFVIGFTRPRRRAEWRNAGVAVAFFISLFTEMFGVPLTIYLIAPLLGLPPWIFGLHESHLVAFALDELGPLPLDYGVYLVMLISMALIATGLSLLVVGWATVYRGRGGLVTDGIYRHLRHPQYLGLILIVVGFNIQWPTLPTVLMAPILVVMYIRLARREDLELATFFGETLLDWAARTPAFIPWGRGRVDRKLWARVAATSAGVPPPFPGVRR
;
A
#
# COMPACT_ATOMS: atom_id res chain seq x y z
N MET A 1 -30.18 4.52 -10.72
CA MET A 1 -29.36 5.47 -9.93
C MET A 1 -29.52 6.87 -10.52
N THR A 2 -30.16 7.80 -9.81
CA THR A 2 -30.47 9.14 -10.34
C THR A 2 -29.20 9.98 -10.57
N PRO A 3 -29.22 11.01 -11.45
CA PRO A 3 -28.07 11.87 -11.73
C PRO A 3 -27.49 12.54 -10.47
N ALA A 4 -28.37 12.96 -9.55
CA ALA A 4 -27.99 13.49 -8.24
C ALA A 4 -27.19 12.47 -7.41
N MET A 5 -27.62 11.20 -7.40
CA MET A 5 -26.93 10.12 -6.67
C MET A 5 -25.54 9.80 -7.22
N LYS A 6 -25.32 9.94 -8.54
CA LYS A 6 -23.99 9.78 -9.15
C LYS A 6 -23.02 10.90 -8.74
N SER A 7 -23.52 12.11 -8.50
CA SER A 7 -22.71 13.26 -8.07
C SER A 7 -22.29 13.18 -6.60
N LEU A 8 -23.13 12.57 -5.75
CA LEU A 8 -22.89 12.38 -4.31
C LEU A 8 -22.06 11.13 -4.00
N TRP A 9 -22.03 10.16 -4.90
CA TRP A 9 -21.34 8.88 -4.71
C TRP A 9 -19.84 9.00 -4.35
N PRO A 10 -19.05 9.92 -4.93
CA PRO A 10 -17.67 10.14 -4.50
C PRO A 10 -17.57 10.63 -3.04
N ALA A 11 -18.42 11.58 -2.64
CA ALA A 11 -18.43 12.12 -1.28
C ALA A 11 -18.87 11.08 -0.25
N VAL A 12 -19.93 10.32 -0.54
CA VAL A 12 -20.39 9.22 0.31
C VAL A 12 -19.32 8.15 0.48
N ARG A 13 -18.62 7.79 -0.60
CA ARG A 13 -17.54 6.80 -0.55
C ARG A 13 -16.33 7.28 0.24
N TRP A 14 -15.94 8.54 0.13
CA TRP A 14 -14.87 9.11 0.95
C TRP A 14 -15.27 9.28 2.41
N GLY A 15 -16.55 9.57 2.67
CA GLY A 15 -17.13 9.49 4.02
C GLY A 15 -17.01 8.07 4.59
N ILE A 16 -17.33 7.03 3.81
CA ILE A 16 -17.16 5.63 4.23
C ILE A 16 -15.69 5.31 4.50
N VAL A 17 -14.76 5.70 3.63
CA VAL A 17 -13.32 5.46 3.84
C VAL A 17 -12.82 6.20 5.08
N ALA A 18 -13.20 7.47 5.26
CA ALA A 18 -12.83 8.25 6.44
C ALA A 18 -13.40 7.64 7.73
N VAL A 19 -14.64 7.15 7.70
CA VAL A 19 -15.27 6.46 8.84
C VAL A 19 -14.60 5.10 9.10
N LEU A 20 -14.20 4.35 8.08
CA LEU A 20 -13.49 3.08 8.25
C LEU A 20 -12.07 3.29 8.79
N VAL A 21 -11.38 4.35 8.34
CA VAL A 21 -10.05 4.70 8.84
C VAL A 21 -10.14 5.25 10.26
N ALA A 22 -11.04 6.21 10.52
CA ALA A 22 -11.25 6.75 11.86
C ALA A 22 -11.78 5.70 12.83
N GLY A 23 -12.67 4.82 12.36
CA GLY A 23 -13.20 3.70 13.13
C GLY A 23 -12.15 2.61 13.38
N GLY A 24 -11.27 2.33 12.42
CA GLY A 24 -10.13 1.42 12.59
C GLY A 24 -9.07 1.98 13.54
N VAL A 25 -8.74 3.27 13.42
CA VAL A 25 -7.84 3.98 14.34
C VAL A 25 -8.46 4.05 15.73
N TRP A 26 -9.74 4.38 15.85
CA TRP A 26 -10.46 4.38 17.12
C TRP A 26 -10.52 2.97 17.71
N PHE A 27 -10.81 1.93 16.93
CA PHE A 27 -10.84 0.55 17.39
C PHE A 27 -9.46 0.10 17.88
N PHE A 28 -8.39 0.45 17.16
CA PHE A 28 -7.02 0.17 17.58
C PHE A 28 -6.67 0.88 18.89
N ILE A 29 -6.99 2.18 18.99
CA ILE A 29 -6.82 2.97 20.22
C ILE A 29 -7.68 2.42 21.36
N ALA A 30 -8.93 2.01 21.09
CA ALA A 30 -9.84 1.47 22.07
C ALA A 30 -9.37 0.10 22.57
N THR A 31 -8.85 -0.75 21.67
CA THR A 31 -8.23 -2.03 22.02
C THR A 31 -6.98 -1.82 22.88
N ALA A 32 -6.17 -0.81 22.54
CA ALA A 32 -5.01 -0.40 23.35
C ALA A 32 -5.38 0.27 24.69
N ARG A 33 -6.62 0.78 24.85
CA ARG A 33 -7.13 1.42 26.07
C ARG A 33 -7.91 0.48 26.99
N HIS A 34 -8.33 -0.70 26.52
CA HIS A 34 -9.08 -1.68 27.31
C HIS A 34 -8.19 -2.72 28.01
N THR A 35 -6.87 -2.54 28.00
CA THR A 35 -5.94 -3.22 28.91
C THR A 35 -5.95 -2.51 30.26
N PRO A 36 -6.50 -3.10 31.35
CA PRO A 36 -6.58 -2.44 32.63
C PRO A 36 -5.21 -2.41 33.32
N GLY A 37 -4.69 -1.20 33.59
CA GLY A 37 -3.47 -0.97 34.38
C GLY A 37 -2.72 0.30 33.94
N PRO A 38 -1.81 0.86 34.77
CA PRO A 38 -0.86 1.87 34.30
C PRO A 38 0.02 1.19 33.25
N VAL A 39 -0.22 1.49 31.95
CA VAL A 39 0.39 0.89 30.75
C VAL A 39 1.46 -0.16 31.09
N PRO A 40 1.09 -1.44 31.27
CA PRO A 40 2.09 -2.48 31.41
C PRO A 40 2.85 -2.51 30.08
N MET A 41 4.17 -2.38 30.15
CA MET A 41 5.04 -2.62 29.01
C MET A 41 4.83 -4.08 28.56
N GLY A 42 4.27 -4.26 27.36
CA GLY A 42 4.02 -5.58 26.74
C GLY A 42 2.63 -6.18 27.01
N VAL A 43 1.91 -6.51 25.93
CA VAL A 43 0.77 -7.44 25.98
C VAL A 43 1.31 -8.85 25.77
N PRO A 44 1.02 -9.84 26.65
CA PRO A 44 1.50 -11.21 26.52
C PRO A 44 1.08 -11.89 25.21
N PHE A 45 1.81 -12.92 24.81
CA PHE A 45 1.57 -13.69 23.58
C PHE A 45 0.12 -14.21 23.50
N GLU A 46 -0.39 -14.77 24.60
CA GLU A 46 -1.71 -15.40 24.68
C GLU A 46 -2.87 -14.38 24.56
N ASP A 47 -2.62 -13.14 24.98
CA ASP A 47 -3.61 -12.05 24.92
C ASP A 47 -3.57 -11.32 23.56
N TRP A 48 -2.41 -11.33 22.89
CA TRP A 48 -2.22 -10.68 21.60
C TRP A 48 -2.68 -11.55 20.41
N TYR A 49 -2.32 -12.83 20.42
CA TYR A 49 -2.61 -13.78 19.35
C TYR A 49 -3.94 -14.53 19.53
N GLY A 50 -4.44 -15.13 18.45
CA GLY A 50 -5.77 -15.75 18.43
C GLY A 50 -6.94 -14.76 18.33
N ASN A 51 -6.66 -13.47 18.17
CA ASN A 51 -7.65 -12.40 18.01
C ASN A 51 -8.22 -12.36 16.58
N TRP A 52 -9.02 -13.37 16.23
CA TRP A 52 -9.67 -13.49 14.92
C TRP A 52 -10.62 -12.34 14.60
N ARG A 53 -11.17 -11.66 15.61
CA ARG A 53 -11.98 -10.46 15.41
C ARG A 53 -11.15 -9.34 14.80
N ALA A 54 -9.95 -9.10 15.33
CA ALA A 54 -9.01 -8.12 14.77
C ALA A 54 -8.54 -8.53 13.36
N VAL A 55 -8.25 -9.83 13.14
CA VAL A 55 -7.89 -10.35 11.80
C VAL A 55 -8.99 -10.00 10.78
N LEU A 56 -10.23 -10.39 11.05
CA LEU A 56 -11.35 -10.19 10.13
C LEU A 56 -11.64 -8.70 9.89
N LEU A 57 -11.59 -7.88 10.94
CA LEU A 57 -11.82 -6.45 10.83
C LEU A 57 -10.73 -5.77 10.00
N ALA A 58 -9.45 -5.96 10.35
CA ALA A 58 -8.34 -5.31 9.68
C ALA A 58 -8.21 -5.79 8.22
N ALA A 59 -8.29 -7.10 7.98
CA ALA A 59 -8.26 -7.66 6.64
C ALA A 59 -9.48 -7.20 5.81
N GLY A 60 -10.66 -7.12 6.41
CA GLY A 60 -11.87 -6.61 5.76
C GLY A 60 -11.73 -5.15 5.34
N VAL A 61 -11.30 -4.28 6.25
CA VAL A 61 -11.06 -2.86 5.98
C VAL A 61 -10.03 -2.67 4.86
N PHE A 62 -8.89 -3.37 4.93
CA PHE A 62 -7.87 -3.26 3.89
C PHE A 62 -8.30 -3.87 2.55
N THR A 63 -9.07 -4.95 2.57
CA THR A 63 -9.63 -5.53 1.34
C THR A 63 -10.60 -4.56 0.67
N LEU A 64 -11.53 -3.97 1.44
CA LEU A 64 -12.44 -2.96 0.94
C LEU A 64 -11.71 -1.72 0.43
N PHE A 65 -10.64 -1.30 1.13
CA PHE A 65 -9.77 -0.23 0.69
C PHE A 65 -9.09 -0.55 -0.65
N VAL A 66 -8.42 -1.70 -0.79
CA VAL A 66 -7.72 -2.11 -2.02
C VAL A 66 -8.69 -2.27 -3.19
N ILE A 67 -9.80 -3.00 -3.02
CA ILE A 67 -10.79 -3.21 -4.08
C ILE A 67 -11.50 -1.92 -4.43
N GLY A 68 -11.88 -1.15 -3.40
CA GLY A 68 -12.47 0.16 -3.56
C GLY A 68 -11.57 1.06 -4.40
N PHE A 69 -10.29 1.14 -4.06
CA PHE A 69 -9.32 1.99 -4.74
C PHE A 69 -9.00 1.53 -6.17
N THR A 70 -8.61 0.26 -6.34
CA THR A 70 -8.15 -0.27 -7.63
C THR A 70 -9.28 -0.49 -8.64
N ARG A 71 -10.53 -0.68 -8.17
CA ARG A 71 -11.73 -0.91 -9.00
C ARG A 71 -11.47 -1.88 -10.17
N PRO A 72 -11.02 -3.12 -9.89
CA PRO A 72 -10.66 -4.05 -10.95
C PRO A 72 -11.88 -4.38 -11.82
N ARG A 73 -11.73 -4.22 -13.14
CA ARG A 73 -12.73 -4.54 -14.16
C ARG A 73 -12.32 -5.75 -14.98
N ARG A 74 -11.02 -5.90 -15.25
CA ARG A 74 -10.47 -6.98 -16.07
C ARG A 74 -9.88 -8.08 -15.21
N ARG A 75 -9.82 -9.31 -15.73
CA ARG A 75 -9.23 -10.47 -15.02
C ARG A 75 -7.79 -10.21 -14.54
N ALA A 76 -7.00 -9.49 -15.34
CA ALA A 76 -5.64 -9.11 -14.97
C ALA A 76 -5.59 -8.12 -13.78
N GLU A 77 -6.53 -7.18 -13.72
CA GLU A 77 -6.65 -6.22 -12.61
C GLU A 77 -7.12 -6.91 -11.33
N TRP A 78 -8.07 -7.85 -11.44
CA TRP A 78 -8.49 -8.71 -10.34
C TRP A 78 -7.33 -9.54 -9.78
N ARG A 79 -6.49 -10.09 -10.65
CA ARG A 79 -5.29 -10.82 -10.21
C ARG A 79 -4.35 -9.91 -9.43
N ASN A 80 -4.06 -8.71 -9.95
CA ASN A 80 -3.15 -7.77 -9.28
C ASN A 80 -3.70 -7.30 -7.92
N ALA A 81 -5.00 -6.97 -7.87
CA ALA A 81 -5.67 -6.61 -6.62
C ALA A 81 -5.69 -7.78 -5.63
N GLY A 82 -5.90 -9.02 -6.12
CA GLY A 82 -5.86 -10.23 -5.32
C GLY A 82 -4.51 -10.48 -4.64
N VAL A 83 -3.39 -10.23 -5.31
CA VAL A 83 -2.05 -10.34 -4.69
C VAL A 83 -1.88 -9.32 -3.56
N ALA A 84 -2.34 -8.09 -3.75
CA ALA A 84 -2.31 -7.07 -2.71
C ALA A 84 -3.22 -7.40 -1.52
N VAL A 85 -4.43 -7.90 -1.79
CA VAL A 85 -5.36 -8.36 -0.75
C VAL A 85 -4.78 -9.54 0.03
N ALA A 86 -4.19 -10.53 -0.67
CA ALA A 86 -3.56 -11.68 -0.03
C ALA A 86 -2.40 -11.26 0.89
N PHE A 87 -1.61 -10.25 0.51
CA PHE A 87 -0.57 -9.68 1.36
C PHE A 87 -1.15 -9.16 2.68
N PHE A 88 -2.21 -8.35 2.63
CA PHE A 88 -2.82 -7.80 3.86
C PHE A 88 -3.52 -8.87 4.69
N ILE A 89 -4.21 -9.83 4.07
CA ILE A 89 -4.80 -10.96 4.79
C ILE A 89 -3.72 -11.75 5.52
N SER A 90 -2.62 -12.09 4.82
CA SER A 90 -1.49 -12.81 5.43
C SER A 90 -0.88 -12.02 6.58
N LEU A 91 -0.62 -10.73 6.36
CA LEU A 91 -0.07 -9.83 7.38
C LEU A 91 -0.94 -9.79 8.64
N PHE A 92 -2.24 -9.51 8.51
CA PHE A 92 -3.12 -9.39 9.66
C PHE A 92 -3.40 -10.73 10.33
N THR A 93 -3.38 -11.83 9.57
CA THR A 93 -3.48 -13.18 10.13
C THR A 93 -2.29 -13.50 11.01
N GLU A 94 -1.07 -13.12 10.60
CA GLU A 94 0.12 -13.34 11.42
C GLU A 94 0.30 -12.28 12.52
N MET A 95 -0.28 -11.10 12.36
CA MET A 95 -0.22 -10.04 13.37
C MET A 95 -1.16 -10.28 14.54
N PHE A 96 -2.37 -10.79 14.29
CA PHE A 96 -3.39 -10.96 15.34
C PHE A 96 -3.88 -12.39 15.52
N GLY A 97 -3.71 -13.24 14.52
CA GLY A 97 -4.25 -14.59 14.48
C GLY A 97 -3.19 -15.63 14.87
N VAL A 98 -2.65 -16.31 13.87
CA VAL A 98 -1.67 -17.40 14.04
C VAL A 98 -0.31 -16.90 13.56
N PRO A 99 0.64 -16.61 14.46
CA PRO A 99 1.94 -16.05 14.10
C PRO A 99 2.89 -17.13 13.58
N LEU A 100 2.63 -17.61 12.36
CA LEU A 100 3.41 -18.68 11.75
C LEU A 100 4.91 -18.36 11.70
N THR A 101 5.26 -17.10 11.41
CA THR A 101 6.65 -16.65 11.40
C THR A 101 7.32 -16.88 12.74
N ILE A 102 6.69 -16.48 13.85
CA ILE A 102 7.24 -16.68 15.20
C ILE A 102 7.36 -18.16 15.53
N TYR A 103 6.35 -18.96 15.20
CA TYR A 103 6.43 -20.41 15.40
C TYR A 103 7.56 -21.09 14.63
N LEU A 104 7.98 -20.52 13.49
CA LEU A 104 9.12 -21.02 12.73
C LEU A 104 10.46 -20.51 13.30
N ILE A 105 10.57 -19.21 13.58
CA ILE A 105 11.86 -18.59 13.93
C ILE A 105 12.23 -18.78 15.41
N ALA A 106 11.27 -18.75 16.33
CA ALA A 106 11.59 -18.81 17.76
C ALA A 106 12.34 -20.10 18.14
N PRO A 107 11.91 -21.31 17.71
CA PRO A 107 12.67 -22.52 17.98
C PRO A 107 14.06 -22.54 17.34
N LEU A 108 14.25 -21.91 16.18
CA LEU A 108 15.55 -21.81 15.51
C LEU A 108 16.54 -20.93 16.30
N LEU A 109 16.02 -20.01 17.11
CA LEU A 109 16.79 -19.16 18.02
C LEU A 109 16.97 -19.80 19.41
N GLY A 110 16.42 -20.99 19.64
CA GLY A 110 16.39 -21.61 20.98
C GLY A 110 15.44 -20.92 21.96
N LEU A 111 14.50 -20.14 21.44
CA LEU A 111 13.55 -19.34 22.21
C LEU A 111 12.15 -19.96 22.19
N PRO A 112 11.42 -19.90 23.31
CA PRO A 112 10.03 -20.31 23.31
C PRO A 112 9.12 -19.27 22.61
N PRO A 113 8.12 -19.66 21.80
CA PRO A 113 7.25 -18.72 21.10
C PRO A 113 6.48 -17.74 21.99
N TRP A 114 6.10 -18.13 23.21
CA TRP A 114 5.28 -17.31 24.11
C TRP A 114 5.99 -16.09 24.68
N ILE A 115 7.30 -15.92 24.45
CA ILE A 115 7.99 -14.66 24.77
C ILE A 115 7.63 -13.54 23.79
N PHE A 116 7.13 -13.89 22.60
CA PHE A 116 6.85 -12.92 21.55
C PHE A 116 5.49 -12.24 21.80
N GLY A 117 5.42 -11.38 22.83
CA GLY A 117 4.29 -10.50 23.07
C GLY A 117 4.20 -9.37 22.04
N LEU A 118 3.35 -8.37 22.29
CA LEU A 118 3.16 -7.23 21.37
C LEU A 118 4.47 -6.52 21.00
N HIS A 119 5.39 -6.33 21.95
CA HIS A 119 6.63 -5.60 21.72
C HIS A 119 7.65 -6.48 20.98
N GLU A 120 7.90 -7.67 21.51
CA GLU A 120 8.85 -8.65 21.00
C GLU A 120 8.48 -9.13 19.59
N SER A 121 7.19 -9.10 19.24
CA SER A 121 6.72 -9.46 17.89
C SER A 121 7.03 -8.41 16.83
N HIS A 122 7.46 -7.20 17.22
CA HIS A 122 8.11 -6.28 16.28
C HIS A 122 9.52 -6.81 15.99
N LEU A 123 9.62 -7.83 15.12
CA LEU A 123 10.86 -8.60 14.95
C LEU A 123 12.09 -7.76 14.55
N VAL A 124 11.90 -6.60 13.90
CA VAL A 124 12.99 -5.65 13.65
C VAL A 124 13.50 -5.05 14.96
N ALA A 125 12.60 -4.62 15.85
CA ALA A 125 12.96 -4.09 17.16
C ALA A 125 13.58 -5.18 18.05
N PHE A 126 13.01 -6.38 18.04
CA PHE A 126 13.57 -7.54 18.73
C PHE A 126 14.99 -7.87 18.25
N ALA A 127 15.23 -7.88 16.94
CA ALA A 127 16.58 -8.09 16.40
C ALA A 127 17.56 -6.97 16.79
N LEU A 128 17.11 -5.71 16.88
CA LEU A 128 17.95 -4.59 17.34
C LEU A 128 18.28 -4.67 18.83
N ASP A 129 17.41 -5.28 19.63
CA ASP A 129 17.67 -5.53 21.05
C ASP A 129 18.68 -6.66 21.22
N GLU A 130 18.42 -7.81 20.60
CA GLU A 130 19.28 -8.99 20.66
C GLU A 130 20.70 -8.75 20.11
N LEU A 131 20.85 -7.91 19.09
CA LEU A 131 22.16 -7.56 18.53
C LEU A 131 22.90 -6.48 19.36
N GLY A 132 22.23 -5.84 20.32
CA GLY A 132 22.76 -4.77 21.16
C GLY A 132 22.74 -3.31 20.64
N PRO A 133 22.35 -2.94 19.38
CA PRO A 133 22.35 -1.53 18.99
C PRO A 133 21.25 -0.67 19.63
N LEU A 134 20.11 -1.24 20.05
CA LEU A 134 19.01 -0.44 20.60
C LEU A 134 18.10 -1.29 21.50
N PRO A 135 17.80 -0.87 22.75
CA PRO A 135 16.90 -1.63 23.62
C PRO A 135 15.49 -1.77 23.01
N LEU A 136 14.83 -2.89 23.29
CA LEU A 136 13.56 -3.29 22.68
C LEU A 136 12.53 -2.16 22.62
N ASP A 137 12.26 -1.48 23.73
CA ASP A 137 11.23 -0.44 23.79
C ASP A 137 11.52 0.74 22.86
N TYR A 138 12.77 1.19 22.83
CA TYR A 138 13.20 2.24 21.90
C TYR A 138 13.16 1.74 20.45
N GLY A 139 13.49 0.47 20.22
CA GLY A 139 13.35 -0.19 18.94
C GLY A 139 11.91 -0.20 18.43
N VAL A 140 10.96 -0.57 19.29
CA VAL A 140 9.52 -0.58 18.99
C VAL A 140 9.06 0.83 18.62
N TYR A 141 9.38 1.85 19.44
CA TYR A 141 9.02 3.23 19.13
C TYR A 141 9.61 3.70 17.79
N LEU A 142 10.87 3.39 17.52
CA LEU A 142 11.54 3.77 16.28
C LEU A 142 10.87 3.12 15.06
N VAL A 143 10.66 1.81 15.13
CA VAL A 143 10.03 1.01 14.06
C VAL A 143 8.59 1.49 13.81
N MET A 144 7.81 1.73 14.87
CA MET A 144 6.45 2.27 14.78
C MET A 144 6.45 3.69 14.19
N LEU A 145 7.36 4.56 14.60
CA LEU A 145 7.46 5.93 14.06
C LEU A 145 7.75 5.92 12.56
N ILE A 146 8.77 5.16 12.13
CA ILE A 146 9.17 5.06 10.73
C ILE A 146 8.04 4.46 9.90
N SER A 147 7.47 3.34 10.33
CA SER A 147 6.38 2.67 9.62
C SER A 147 5.12 3.54 9.51
N MET A 148 4.72 4.21 10.59
CA MET A 148 3.59 5.14 10.57
C MET A 148 3.83 6.32 9.64
N ALA A 149 5.04 6.89 9.63
CA ALA A 149 5.39 7.95 8.69
C ALA A 149 5.29 7.48 7.23
N LEU A 150 5.78 6.27 6.93
CA LEU A 150 5.71 5.69 5.58
C LEU A 150 4.27 5.37 5.17
N ILE A 151 3.47 4.75 6.05
CA ILE A 151 2.06 4.41 5.78
C ILE A 151 1.23 5.68 5.60
N ALA A 152 1.39 6.68 6.48
CA ALA A 152 0.68 7.95 6.40
C ALA A 152 1.05 8.72 5.12
N THR A 153 2.34 8.77 4.79
CA THR A 153 2.81 9.35 3.52
C THR A 153 2.22 8.60 2.34
N GLY A 154 2.25 7.26 2.36
CA GLY A 154 1.75 6.43 1.28
C GLY A 154 0.25 6.57 1.06
N LEU A 155 -0.54 6.60 2.13
CA LEU A 155 -1.98 6.89 2.09
C LEU A 155 -2.24 8.29 1.53
N SER A 156 -1.46 9.28 1.96
CA SER A 156 -1.59 10.67 1.47
C SER A 156 -1.33 10.77 -0.03
N LEU A 157 -0.25 10.16 -0.53
CA LEU A 157 0.07 10.12 -1.97
C LEU A 157 -1.05 9.44 -2.77
N LEU A 158 -1.59 8.36 -2.24
CA LEU A 158 -2.66 7.60 -2.86
C LEU A 158 -3.96 8.40 -2.96
N VAL A 159 -4.37 9.05 -1.86
CA VAL A 159 -5.58 9.89 -1.80
C VAL A 159 -5.43 11.12 -2.69
N VAL A 160 -4.33 11.86 -2.57
CA VAL A 160 -4.06 13.08 -3.34
C VAL A 160 -3.92 12.75 -4.83
N GLY A 161 -3.15 11.72 -5.19
CA GLY A 161 -2.96 11.31 -6.57
C GLY A 161 -4.29 10.96 -7.24
N TRP A 162 -5.10 10.12 -6.59
CA TRP A 162 -6.43 9.76 -7.10
C TRP A 162 -7.37 10.94 -7.22
N ALA A 163 -7.43 11.82 -6.20
CA ALA A 163 -8.29 13.00 -6.24
C ALA A 163 -7.89 13.95 -7.37
N THR A 164 -6.60 14.03 -7.72
CA THR A 164 -6.10 14.88 -8.79
C THR A 164 -6.45 14.30 -10.17
N VAL A 165 -6.22 12.99 -10.39
CA VAL A 165 -6.63 12.31 -11.65
C VAL A 165 -8.14 12.36 -11.86
N TYR A 166 -8.93 12.17 -10.81
CA TYR A 166 -10.39 12.25 -10.89
C TYR A 166 -10.87 13.65 -11.29
N ARG A 167 -10.23 14.71 -10.78
CA ARG A 167 -10.52 16.10 -11.15
C ARG A 167 -10.08 16.45 -12.57
N GLY A 168 -9.08 15.75 -13.12
CA GLY A 168 -8.60 15.91 -14.49
C GLY A 168 -9.60 15.53 -15.59
N ARG A 169 -10.76 14.93 -15.25
CA ARG A 169 -11.86 14.60 -16.17
C ARG A 169 -11.43 13.89 -17.47
N GLY A 170 -10.42 13.04 -17.39
CA GLY A 170 -9.91 12.28 -18.54
C GLY A 170 -8.81 12.98 -19.35
N GLY A 171 -8.41 14.20 -18.98
CA GLY A 171 -7.21 14.85 -19.51
C GLY A 171 -5.92 14.36 -18.83
N LEU A 172 -4.78 14.62 -19.48
CA LEU A 172 -3.47 14.34 -18.91
C LEU A 172 -3.17 15.33 -17.78
N VAL A 173 -3.12 14.83 -16.55
CA VAL A 173 -2.82 15.63 -15.36
C VAL A 173 -1.31 15.74 -15.18
N THR A 174 -0.79 16.98 -15.19
CA THR A 174 0.65 17.26 -15.08
C THR A 174 1.01 18.26 -13.98
N ASP A 175 0.00 18.77 -13.27
CA ASP A 175 0.12 19.78 -12.23
C ASP A 175 0.06 19.18 -10.81
N GLY A 176 0.21 20.04 -9.80
CA GLY A 176 0.20 19.63 -8.40
C GLY A 176 1.28 18.59 -8.09
N ILE A 177 0.86 17.45 -7.55
CA ILE A 177 1.78 16.34 -7.23
C ILE A 177 2.36 15.68 -8.50
N TYR A 178 1.61 15.69 -9.61
CA TYR A 178 2.03 15.10 -10.89
C TYR A 178 3.12 15.91 -11.60
N ARG A 179 3.41 17.12 -11.14
CA ARG A 179 4.59 17.88 -11.57
C ARG A 179 5.90 17.30 -11.03
N HIS A 180 5.84 16.62 -9.88
CA HIS A 180 7.03 16.10 -9.20
C HIS A 180 7.26 14.61 -9.44
N LEU A 181 6.18 13.86 -9.70
CA LEU A 181 6.25 12.40 -9.83
C LEU A 181 5.06 11.89 -10.63
N ARG A 182 5.31 10.99 -11.60
CA ARG A 182 4.28 10.51 -12.52
C ARG A 182 3.33 9.49 -11.90
N HIS A 183 3.79 8.75 -10.89
CA HIS A 183 3.07 7.60 -10.32
C HIS A 183 2.88 7.71 -8.78
N PRO A 184 2.24 8.77 -8.26
CA PRO A 184 2.05 8.97 -6.82
C PRO A 184 1.32 7.82 -6.15
N GLN A 185 0.29 7.27 -6.81
CA GLN A 185 -0.54 6.26 -6.19
C GLN A 185 0.21 4.94 -6.03
N TYR A 186 0.99 4.55 -7.04
CA TYR A 186 1.84 3.36 -6.95
C TYR A 186 2.97 3.52 -5.96
N LEU A 187 3.59 4.71 -5.89
CA LEU A 187 4.54 5.02 -4.82
C LEU A 187 3.87 4.87 -3.44
N GLY A 188 2.66 5.40 -3.30
CA GLY A 188 1.88 5.30 -2.06
C GLY A 188 1.62 3.86 -1.63
N LEU A 189 1.20 2.99 -2.56
CA LEU A 189 1.02 1.56 -2.30
C LEU A 189 2.33 0.87 -1.89
N ILE A 190 3.44 1.21 -2.54
CA ILE A 190 4.76 0.69 -2.19
C ILE A 190 5.15 1.11 -0.76
N LEU A 191 4.98 2.39 -0.41
CA LEU A 191 5.31 2.89 0.94
C LEU A 191 4.46 2.23 2.02
N ILE A 192 3.18 1.95 1.77
CA ILE A 192 2.32 1.22 2.69
C ILE A 192 2.84 -0.21 2.91
N VAL A 193 3.15 -0.93 1.83
CA VAL A 193 3.70 -2.30 1.90
C VAL A 193 5.02 -2.32 2.68
N VAL A 194 5.92 -1.38 2.41
CA VAL A 194 7.21 -1.26 3.10
C VAL A 194 7.03 -0.88 4.56
N GLY A 195 6.16 0.09 4.87
CA GLY A 195 5.88 0.50 6.24
C GLY A 195 5.34 -0.65 7.09
N PHE A 196 4.41 -1.44 6.57
CA PHE A 196 3.92 -2.63 7.26
C PHE A 196 4.99 -3.71 7.44
N ASN A 197 5.88 -3.94 6.47
CA ASN A 197 6.99 -4.89 6.64
C ASN A 197 8.05 -4.39 7.63
N ILE A 198 8.25 -3.08 7.77
CA ILE A 198 9.13 -2.54 8.82
C ILE A 198 8.50 -2.77 10.18
N GLN A 199 7.20 -2.49 10.32
CA GLN A 199 6.48 -2.64 11.58
C GLN A 199 6.35 -4.08 12.04
N TRP A 200 5.92 -4.95 11.14
CA TRP A 200 5.55 -6.33 11.45
C TRP A 200 5.95 -7.26 10.29
N PRO A 201 7.26 -7.50 10.10
CA PRO A 201 7.73 -8.38 9.05
C PRO A 201 7.29 -9.82 9.34
N THR A 202 6.73 -10.48 8.34
CA THR A 202 6.42 -11.91 8.41
C THR A 202 7.05 -12.61 7.22
N LEU A 203 7.37 -13.89 7.33
CA LEU A 203 8.01 -14.64 6.25
C LEU A 203 7.22 -14.55 4.93
N PRO A 204 5.90 -14.81 4.89
CA PRO A 204 5.09 -14.57 3.69
C PRO A 204 5.15 -13.13 3.19
N THR A 205 5.02 -12.14 4.08
CA THR A 205 4.92 -10.74 3.66
C THR A 205 6.24 -10.20 3.13
N VAL A 206 7.37 -10.59 3.72
CA VAL A 206 8.73 -10.27 3.25
C VAL A 206 8.98 -10.90 1.87
N LEU A 207 8.48 -12.10 1.61
CA LEU A 207 8.57 -12.75 0.28
C LEU A 207 7.65 -12.11 -0.75
N MET A 208 6.44 -11.71 -0.34
CA MET A 208 5.44 -11.08 -1.22
C MET A 208 5.76 -9.62 -1.54
N ALA A 209 6.38 -8.88 -0.61
CA ALA A 209 6.69 -7.46 -0.76
C ALA A 209 7.48 -7.14 -2.05
N PRO A 210 8.62 -7.79 -2.37
CA PRO A 210 9.34 -7.51 -3.61
C PRO A 210 8.52 -7.85 -4.85
N ILE A 211 7.68 -8.89 -4.78
CA ILE A 211 6.75 -9.25 -5.88
C ILE A 211 5.75 -8.12 -6.11
N LEU A 212 5.16 -7.57 -5.04
CA LEU A 212 4.24 -6.44 -5.11
C LEU A 212 4.91 -5.17 -5.64
N VAL A 213 6.12 -4.86 -5.17
CA VAL A 213 6.90 -3.69 -5.64
C VAL A 213 7.16 -3.81 -7.15
N VAL A 214 7.66 -4.96 -7.60
CA VAL A 214 7.90 -5.20 -9.04
C VAL A 214 6.59 -5.15 -9.83
N MET A 215 5.50 -5.69 -9.29
CA MET A 215 4.18 -5.64 -9.91
C MET A 215 3.69 -4.20 -10.09
N TYR A 216 3.79 -3.35 -9.06
CA TYR A 216 3.38 -1.94 -9.14
C TYR A 216 4.26 -1.14 -10.09
N ILE A 217 5.57 -1.38 -10.12
CA ILE A 217 6.46 -0.75 -11.11
C ILE A 217 6.06 -1.17 -12.53
N ARG A 218 5.74 -2.45 -12.76
CA ARG A 218 5.28 -2.92 -14.07
C ARG A 218 3.93 -2.32 -14.45
N LEU A 219 3.05 -2.12 -13.48
CA LEU A 219 1.73 -1.53 -13.71
C LEU A 219 1.85 -0.05 -14.09
N ALA A 220 2.68 0.73 -13.37
CA ALA A 220 3.02 2.10 -13.72
C ALA A 220 3.56 2.24 -15.16
N ARG A 221 4.46 1.34 -15.57
CA ARG A 221 4.98 1.34 -16.95
C ARG A 221 3.91 1.00 -17.99
N ARG A 222 2.96 0.13 -17.64
CA ARG A 222 1.83 -0.18 -18.54
C ARG A 222 0.90 1.01 -18.66
N GLU A 223 0.62 1.71 -17.56
CA GLU A 223 -0.16 2.93 -17.57
C GLU A 223 0.49 4.00 -18.46
N ASP A 224 1.80 4.23 -18.35
CA ASP A 224 2.51 5.14 -19.26
C ASP A 224 2.31 4.76 -20.74
N LEU A 225 2.40 3.46 -21.08
CA LEU A 225 2.20 2.98 -22.44
C LEU A 225 0.75 3.09 -22.92
N GLU A 226 -0.22 2.97 -22.02
CA GLU A 226 -1.64 3.19 -22.33
C GLU A 226 -1.90 4.69 -22.55
N LEU A 227 -1.41 5.55 -21.65
CA LEU A 227 -1.49 7.00 -21.78
C LEU A 227 -0.84 7.50 -23.09
N ALA A 228 0.25 6.86 -23.53
CA ALA A 228 0.92 7.21 -24.78
C ALA A 228 0.01 7.08 -26.01
N THR A 229 -0.95 6.16 -25.97
CA THR A 229 -1.92 5.99 -27.07
C THR A 229 -2.95 7.11 -27.13
N PHE A 230 -3.18 7.81 -26.01
CA PHE A 230 -4.17 8.89 -25.92
C PHE A 230 -3.53 10.28 -26.04
N PHE A 231 -2.33 10.46 -25.48
CA PHE A 231 -1.71 11.78 -25.30
C PHE A 231 -0.43 11.99 -26.11
N GLY A 232 0.09 10.96 -26.79
CA GLY A 232 1.18 11.06 -27.76
C GLY A 232 2.39 11.83 -27.24
N GLU A 233 2.85 12.81 -28.02
CA GLU A 233 4.05 13.62 -27.72
C GLU A 233 3.93 14.45 -26.43
N THR A 234 2.71 14.88 -26.06
CA THR A 234 2.49 15.65 -24.82
C THR A 234 2.91 14.82 -23.59
N LEU A 235 2.67 13.50 -23.64
CA LEU A 235 3.14 12.59 -22.59
C LEU A 235 4.66 12.47 -22.59
N LEU A 236 5.31 12.40 -23.76
CA LEU A 236 6.77 12.28 -23.84
C LEU A 236 7.45 13.50 -23.23
N ASP A 237 6.97 14.70 -23.57
CA ASP A 237 7.49 15.95 -23.05
C ASP A 237 7.36 16.03 -21.53
N TRP A 238 6.22 15.62 -21.00
CA TRP A 238 6.01 15.56 -19.56
C TRP A 238 6.88 14.48 -18.89
N ALA A 239 6.99 13.30 -19.49
CA ALA A 239 7.80 12.18 -18.98
C ALA A 239 9.31 12.45 -19.02
N ALA A 240 9.78 13.28 -19.96
CA ALA A 240 11.16 13.73 -20.05
C ALA A 240 11.55 14.66 -18.88
N ARG A 241 10.58 15.43 -18.36
CA ARG A 241 10.80 16.38 -17.25
C ARG A 241 10.44 15.80 -15.88
N THR A 242 9.55 14.82 -15.83
CA THR A 242 8.98 14.31 -14.57
C THR A 242 9.42 12.87 -14.28
N PRO A 243 10.09 12.61 -13.14
CA PRO A 243 10.50 11.26 -12.77
C PRO A 243 9.30 10.36 -12.44
N ALA A 244 9.49 9.04 -12.54
CA ALA A 244 8.41 8.08 -12.30
C ALA A 244 8.03 7.99 -10.81
N PHE A 245 9.01 7.75 -9.94
CA PHE A 245 8.78 7.44 -8.51
C PHE A 245 9.60 8.30 -7.54
N ILE A 246 10.78 8.80 -7.94
CA ILE A 246 11.68 9.52 -7.03
C ILE A 246 11.57 11.02 -7.34
N PRO A 247 11.06 11.88 -6.42
CA PRO A 247 10.74 13.28 -6.73
C PRO A 247 11.93 14.13 -7.18
N TRP A 248 13.13 13.82 -6.69
CA TRP A 248 14.40 14.46 -7.07
C TRP A 248 15.12 13.74 -8.22
N GLY A 249 14.50 12.72 -8.81
CA GLY A 249 15.03 12.03 -9.98
C GLY A 249 14.87 12.86 -11.26
N ARG A 250 15.51 12.41 -12.35
CA ARG A 250 15.29 12.97 -13.68
C ARG A 250 14.14 12.24 -14.38
N GLY A 251 13.32 12.99 -15.10
CA GLY A 251 12.42 12.42 -16.09
C GLY A 251 13.19 11.60 -17.12
N ARG A 252 12.56 10.52 -17.58
CA ARG A 252 13.14 9.61 -18.56
C ARG A 252 12.03 9.09 -19.45
N VAL A 253 12.28 9.15 -20.75
CA VAL A 253 11.46 8.51 -21.75
C VAL A 253 12.17 7.22 -22.14
N ASP A 254 11.55 6.07 -21.86
CA ASP A 254 12.12 4.79 -22.26
C ASP A 254 11.87 4.50 -23.75
N ARG A 255 12.65 3.57 -24.32
CA ARG A 255 12.54 3.21 -25.74
C ARG A 255 11.16 2.67 -26.12
N LYS A 256 10.47 1.99 -25.18
CA LYS A 256 9.15 1.41 -25.43
C LYS A 256 8.08 2.50 -25.50
N LEU A 257 8.21 3.52 -24.66
CA LEU A 257 7.32 4.67 -24.62
C LEU A 257 7.44 5.50 -25.91
N TRP A 258 8.67 5.79 -26.33
CA TRP A 258 8.95 6.40 -27.63
C TRP A 258 8.37 5.60 -28.80
N ALA A 259 8.66 4.30 -28.86
CA ALA A 259 8.16 3.44 -29.93
C ALA A 259 6.63 3.38 -29.97
N ARG A 260 5.98 3.43 -28.81
CA ARG A 260 4.51 3.43 -28.71
C ARG A 260 3.91 4.72 -29.28
N VAL A 261 4.49 5.88 -28.97
CA VAL A 261 4.02 7.16 -29.54
C VAL A 261 4.27 7.20 -31.04
N ALA A 262 5.47 6.81 -31.49
CA ALA A 262 5.79 6.78 -32.93
C ALA A 262 4.82 5.89 -33.73
N ALA A 263 4.47 4.71 -33.21
CA ALA A 263 3.47 3.84 -33.83
C ALA A 263 2.08 4.49 -33.91
N THR A 264 1.69 5.23 -32.87
CA THR A 264 0.38 5.92 -32.82
C THR A 264 0.34 7.08 -33.83
N SER A 265 1.41 7.87 -33.93
CA SER A 265 1.55 8.96 -34.90
C SER A 265 1.60 8.46 -36.35
N ALA A 266 2.13 7.25 -36.59
CA ALA A 266 2.15 6.59 -37.90
C ALA A 266 0.82 5.93 -38.30
N GLY A 267 -0.26 6.12 -37.53
CA GLY A 267 -1.58 5.55 -37.84
C GLY A 267 -1.70 4.05 -37.58
N VAL A 268 -0.80 3.43 -36.81
CA VAL A 268 -0.90 2.02 -36.44
C VAL A 268 -1.99 1.89 -35.35
N PRO A 269 -3.11 1.18 -35.62
CA PRO A 269 -4.18 1.05 -34.63
C PRO A 269 -3.69 0.29 -33.38
N PRO A 270 -4.16 0.67 -32.18
CA PRO A 270 -3.76 -0.01 -30.96
C PRO A 270 -4.22 -1.49 -30.99
N PRO A 271 -3.44 -2.43 -30.44
CA PRO A 271 -3.73 -3.86 -30.50
C PRO A 271 -4.97 -4.30 -29.69
N PHE A 272 -5.63 -3.40 -28.96
CA PHE A 272 -6.81 -3.71 -28.15
C PHE A 272 -7.98 -2.79 -28.52
N PRO A 273 -8.99 -3.31 -29.26
CA PRO A 273 -10.21 -2.58 -29.56
C PRO A 273 -11.11 -2.63 -28.32
N GLY A 274 -11.32 -1.50 -27.62
CA GLY A 274 -12.26 -1.54 -26.49
C GLY A 274 -12.44 -0.29 -25.62
N VAL A 275 -11.70 0.80 -25.82
CA VAL A 275 -11.96 2.05 -25.10
C VAL A 275 -12.55 3.05 -26.10
N ARG A 276 -13.87 3.23 -26.04
CA ARG A 276 -14.56 4.27 -26.82
C ARG A 276 -14.11 5.65 -26.33
N ARG A 277 -13.89 6.55 -27.29
CA ARG A 277 -13.55 7.96 -27.12
C ARG A 277 -14.54 8.68 -26.22
#